data_AF-A0A968J3C6-F1
#
_entry.id   AF-A0A968J3C6-F1
#
_cell.length_a   1.000
_cell.length_b   1.000
_cell.length_c   1.000
_cell.angle_alpha   90.00
_cell.angle_beta   90.00
_cell.angle_gamma   90.00
#
_symmetry.space_group_name_H-M   'P 1'
#
loop_
_entity.id
_entity.type
_entity.pdbx_description
1 polymer ?
#
loop_
_entity_poly.entity_id
_entity_poly.type
_entity_poly.pdbx_seq_one_letter_code
_entity_poly.pdbx_strand_id
1 'polypeptide(L)'
;MQNHQDVIIVGGGQAGLAMSYCLKERGIEHLIFEKHKIGHAWEQERWDSFCLVTPNWQCCLPGFPYAGPDPQGFMKKDEIVEYIQAYARFVDPTIQEGVAVEKLTRHEEAGFVLETPTGTYTANQVVIATGGYHQPRVPRFAERLPSSIYQIHSCQYKNPESLPDGDVLVVGTGQSGCQIAEDLHLAGRQVHLSVGSAPEPPTIPR
;
A
#
# COMPACT_ATOMS: atom_id res chain seq x y z
N MET A 1 -28.50 14.69 -9.39
CA MET A 1 -28.21 13.90 -8.18
C MET A 1 -26.87 14.38 -7.65
N GLN A 2 -26.79 14.95 -6.44
CA GLN A 2 -25.58 15.64 -5.96
C GLN A 2 -24.35 14.74 -5.75
N ASN A 3 -24.51 13.41 -5.77
CA ASN A 3 -23.45 12.43 -5.47
C ASN A 3 -23.15 11.45 -6.63
N HIS A 4 -23.50 11.80 -7.87
CA HIS A 4 -23.18 11.00 -9.06
C HIS A 4 -21.86 11.48 -9.71
N GLN A 5 -21.03 10.55 -10.17
CA GLN A 5 -19.75 10.81 -10.83
C GLN A 5 -19.59 9.93 -12.07
N ASP A 6 -18.86 10.38 -13.08
CA ASP A 6 -18.55 9.53 -14.23
C ASP A 6 -17.64 8.36 -13.84
N VAL A 7 -16.59 8.66 -13.07
CA VAL A 7 -15.68 7.66 -12.54
C VAL A 7 -15.45 7.87 -11.05
N ILE A 8 -15.55 6.79 -10.27
CA ILE A 8 -15.05 6.79 -8.89
C ILE A 8 -13.81 5.89 -8.79
N ILE A 9 -12.76 6.41 -8.18
CA ILE A 9 -11.53 5.66 -7.86
C ILE A 9 -11.56 5.29 -6.38
N VAL A 10 -11.42 4.02 -6.06
CA VAL A 10 -11.33 3.52 -4.69
C VAL A 10 -9.86 3.25 -4.33
N GLY A 11 -9.27 4.16 -3.56
CA GLY A 11 -7.86 4.15 -3.15
C GLY A 11 -7.08 5.35 -3.68
N GLY A 12 -6.51 6.14 -2.78
CA GLY A 12 -5.68 7.33 -3.04
C GLY A 12 -4.17 7.06 -3.01
N GLY A 13 -3.76 5.80 -3.19
CA GLY A 13 -2.36 5.44 -3.37
C GLY A 13 -1.83 5.81 -4.77
N GLN A 14 -0.56 5.45 -5.03
CA GLN A 14 0.12 5.74 -6.31
C GLN A 14 -0.66 5.31 -7.56
N ALA A 15 -1.38 4.18 -7.51
CA ALA A 15 -2.21 3.70 -8.63
C ALA A 15 -3.46 4.57 -8.84
N GLY A 16 -4.12 4.99 -7.76
CA GLY A 16 -5.29 5.87 -7.84
C GLY A 16 -4.94 7.27 -8.32
N LEU A 17 -3.82 7.82 -7.83
CA LEU A 17 -3.29 9.10 -8.31
C LEU A 17 -2.86 9.03 -9.78
N ALA A 18 -2.23 7.93 -10.20
CA ALA A 18 -1.87 7.70 -11.60
C ALA A 18 -3.13 7.64 -12.50
N MET A 19 -4.18 6.97 -12.03
CA MET A 19 -5.45 6.94 -12.74
C MET A 19 -6.08 8.33 -12.83
N SER A 20 -6.07 9.09 -11.73
CA SER A 20 -6.60 10.45 -11.68
C SER A 20 -5.91 11.36 -12.71
N TYR A 21 -4.58 11.33 -12.79
CA TYR A 21 -3.82 12.03 -13.83
C TYR A 21 -4.33 11.66 -15.24
N CYS A 22 -4.41 10.36 -15.54
CA CYS A 22 -4.83 9.88 -16.86
C CYS A 22 -6.27 10.29 -17.22
N LEU A 23 -7.18 10.36 -16.24
CA LEU A 23 -8.56 10.81 -16.44
C LEU A 23 -8.63 12.32 -16.63
N LYS A 24 -7.84 13.10 -15.88
CA LYS A 24 -7.72 14.56 -16.06
C LYS A 24 -7.24 14.93 -17.46
N GLU A 25 -6.21 14.25 -17.96
CA GLU A 25 -5.68 14.44 -19.32
C GLU A 25 -6.73 14.18 -20.42
N ARG A 26 -7.79 13.44 -20.09
CA ARG A 26 -8.90 13.12 -20.99
C ARG A 26 -10.16 13.96 -20.75
N GLY A 27 -10.12 14.89 -19.78
CA GLY A 27 -11.27 15.71 -19.40
C GLY A 27 -12.42 14.92 -18.77
N ILE A 28 -12.14 13.79 -18.13
CA ILE A 28 -13.15 12.94 -17.47
C ILE A 28 -13.23 13.32 -15.99
N GLU A 29 -14.42 13.73 -15.55
CA GLU A 29 -14.69 14.03 -14.15
C GLU A 29 -14.62 12.76 -13.30
N HIS A 30 -13.99 12.88 -12.12
CA HIS A 30 -13.84 11.76 -11.22
C HIS A 30 -13.61 12.19 -9.77
N LEU A 31 -13.90 11.27 -8.86
CA LEU A 31 -13.68 11.41 -7.42
C LEU A 31 -12.86 10.24 -6.90
N ILE A 32 -11.88 10.52 -6.04
CA ILE A 32 -11.11 9.50 -5.33
C ILE A 32 -11.63 9.40 -3.89
N PHE A 33 -11.86 8.17 -3.42
CA PHE A 33 -12.01 7.88 -1.99
C PHE A 33 -10.73 7.23 -1.45
N GLU A 34 -10.18 7.78 -0.38
CA GLU A 34 -9.06 7.22 0.35
C GLU A 34 -9.46 6.98 1.80
N LYS A 35 -9.28 5.75 2.28
CA LYS A 35 -9.68 5.32 3.63
C LYS A 35 -8.92 6.08 4.72
N HIS A 36 -7.65 6.37 4.48
CA HIS A 36 -6.77 7.04 5.43
C HIS A 36 -6.31 8.37 4.84
N LYS A 37 -5.06 8.44 4.41
CA LYS A 37 -4.45 9.59 3.77
C LYS A 37 -3.53 9.13 2.65
N ILE A 38 -3.23 10.03 1.72
CA ILE A 38 -2.25 9.80 0.67
C ILE A 38 -0.92 9.37 1.30
N GLY A 39 -0.37 8.24 0.81
CA GLY A 39 0.88 7.69 1.30
C GLY A 39 0.79 6.94 2.64
N HIS A 40 -0.41 6.76 3.23
CA HIS A 40 -0.57 6.12 4.55
C HIS A 40 0.16 4.77 4.66
N ALA A 41 0.03 3.88 3.68
CA ALA A 41 0.67 2.57 3.73
C ALA A 41 2.22 2.66 3.77
N TRP A 42 2.80 3.67 3.12
CA TRP A 42 4.25 3.90 3.15
C TRP A 42 4.70 4.49 4.48
N GLU A 43 3.95 5.46 4.99
CA GLU A 43 4.31 6.18 6.20
C GLU A 43 4.06 5.36 7.48
N GLN A 44 2.94 4.63 7.52
CA GLN A 44 2.41 4.00 8.72
C GLN A 44 2.56 2.48 8.73
N GLU A 45 2.77 1.81 7.59
CA GLU A 45 2.88 0.34 7.53
C GLU A 45 4.26 -0.13 7.08
N ARG A 46 5.26 0.76 7.07
CA ARG A 46 6.67 0.42 6.85
C ARG A 46 7.51 0.77 8.07
N TRP A 47 8.59 0.01 8.25
CA TRP A 47 9.57 0.19 9.32
C TRP A 47 10.57 1.28 8.99
N ASP A 48 11.32 1.74 9.99
CA ASP A 48 12.10 2.96 9.88
C ASP A 48 13.28 2.85 8.89
N SER A 49 13.91 1.68 8.81
CA SER A 49 14.97 1.40 7.84
C SER A 49 14.45 0.94 6.47
N PHE A 50 13.13 1.00 6.22
CA PHE A 50 12.55 0.59 4.95
C PHE A 50 13.18 1.34 3.77
N CYS A 51 13.50 0.56 2.73
CA CYS A 51 14.01 1.08 1.47
C CYS A 51 13.36 0.34 0.30
N LEU A 52 13.12 1.06 -0.80
CA LEU A 52 12.70 0.43 -2.04
C LEU A 52 13.74 -0.57 -2.53
N VAL A 53 13.28 -1.59 -3.25
CA VAL A 53 14.12 -2.50 -4.03
C VAL A 53 14.12 -2.16 -5.52
N THR A 54 13.28 -1.20 -5.90
CA THR A 54 13.19 -0.65 -7.24
C THR A 54 14.11 0.56 -7.32
N PRO A 55 15.06 0.61 -8.28
CA PRO A 55 15.90 1.78 -8.48
C PRO A 55 15.08 3.03 -8.73
N ASN A 56 15.53 4.17 -8.21
CA ASN A 56 14.80 5.43 -8.26
C ASN A 56 14.44 5.87 -9.69
N TRP A 57 15.33 5.65 -10.65
CA TRP A 57 15.07 5.97 -12.07
C TRP A 57 13.88 5.21 -12.68
N GLN A 58 13.45 4.08 -12.09
CA GLN A 58 12.25 3.35 -12.53
C GLN A 58 10.96 3.92 -11.92
N CYS A 59 11.05 4.79 -10.90
CA CYS A 59 9.90 5.48 -10.34
C CYS A 59 9.44 6.56 -11.32
N CYS A 60 8.57 6.16 -12.23
CA CYS A 60 8.04 7.00 -13.30
C CYS A 60 6.51 7.03 -13.25
N LEU A 61 5.95 7.76 -12.28
CA LEU A 61 4.51 8.04 -12.29
C LEU A 61 4.17 8.90 -13.52
N PRO A 62 2.93 8.79 -14.06
CA PRO A 62 2.52 9.53 -15.26
C PRO A 62 2.82 11.03 -15.16
N GLY A 63 3.64 11.55 -16.08
CA GLY A 63 4.04 12.97 -16.09
C GLY A 63 4.98 13.38 -14.94
N PHE A 64 5.43 12.45 -14.10
CA PHE A 64 6.19 12.75 -12.89
C PHE A 64 7.33 11.73 -12.64
N PRO A 65 8.37 11.72 -13.49
CA PRO A 65 9.54 10.87 -13.28
C PRO A 65 10.31 11.29 -12.03
N TYR A 66 11.07 10.36 -11.45
CA TYR A 66 12.01 10.68 -10.39
C TYR A 66 13.00 11.77 -10.83
N ALA A 67 13.11 12.82 -10.01
CA ALA A 67 13.95 13.99 -10.28
C ALA A 67 14.97 14.25 -9.14
N GLY A 68 15.15 13.28 -8.25
CA GLY A 68 16.10 13.40 -7.13
C GLY A 68 17.56 13.19 -7.55
N PRO A 69 18.51 13.43 -6.62
CA PRO A 69 19.93 13.47 -6.92
C PRO A 69 20.57 12.09 -7.11
N ASP A 70 19.89 11.01 -6.72
CA ASP A 70 20.41 9.64 -6.81
C ASP A 70 19.48 8.71 -7.62
N PRO A 71 19.54 8.76 -8.96
CA PRO A 71 18.70 7.92 -9.81
C PRO A 71 19.02 6.42 -9.66
N GLN A 72 20.26 6.06 -9.33
CA GLN A 72 20.70 4.66 -9.23
C GLN A 72 20.49 4.07 -7.83
N GLY A 73 20.27 4.92 -6.83
CA GLY A 73 19.92 4.51 -5.48
C GLY A 73 18.47 4.06 -5.35
N PHE A 74 18.07 3.97 -4.10
CA PHE A 74 16.79 3.42 -3.68
C PHE A 74 16.19 4.33 -2.60
N MET A 75 14.98 4.85 -2.86
CA MET A 75 14.30 5.75 -1.93
C MET A 75 14.02 5.04 -0.60
N LYS A 76 14.40 5.68 0.49
CA LYS A 76 14.01 5.31 1.84
C LYS A 76 12.54 5.64 2.09
N LYS A 77 11.99 5.15 3.21
CA LYS A 77 10.60 5.37 3.65
C LYS A 77 10.12 6.81 3.44
N ASP A 78 10.84 7.78 3.99
CA ASP A 78 10.40 9.17 3.97
C ASP A 78 10.51 9.79 2.57
N GLU A 79 11.47 9.34 1.75
CA GLU A 79 11.66 9.80 0.37
C GLU A 79 10.53 9.30 -0.54
N ILE A 80 10.09 8.04 -0.40
CA ILE A 80 8.95 7.53 -1.17
C ILE A 80 7.62 8.17 -0.73
N VAL A 81 7.47 8.46 0.57
CA VAL A 81 6.32 9.22 1.09
C VAL A 81 6.28 10.61 0.45
N GLU A 82 7.40 11.33 0.48
CA GLU A 82 7.50 12.67 -0.13
C GLU A 82 7.26 12.61 -1.65
N TYR A 83 7.80 11.62 -2.35
CA TYR A 83 7.58 11.45 -3.80
C TYR A 83 6.09 11.29 -4.13
N ILE A 84 5.35 10.48 -3.37
CA ILE A 84 3.91 10.27 -3.59
C ILE A 84 3.10 11.52 -3.24
N GLN A 85 3.45 12.22 -2.15
CA GLN A 85 2.79 13.47 -1.77
C GLN A 85 3.07 14.58 -2.78
N ALA A 86 4.29 14.66 -3.32
CA ALA A 86 4.65 15.58 -4.39
C ALA A 86 3.86 15.27 -5.67
N TYR A 87 3.70 13.99 -6.01
CA TYR A 87 2.86 13.58 -7.12
C TYR A 87 1.38 13.95 -6.92
N ALA A 88 0.84 13.78 -5.71
CA ALA A 88 -0.52 14.21 -5.42
C ALA A 88 -0.71 15.72 -5.59
N ARG A 89 0.25 16.55 -5.15
CA ARG A 89 0.22 18.01 -5.39
C ARG A 89 0.31 18.36 -6.86
N PHE A 90 1.10 17.62 -7.64
CA PHE A 90 1.21 17.80 -9.09
C PHE A 90 -0.10 17.45 -9.82
N VAL A 91 -0.76 16.36 -9.42
CA VAL A 91 -2.04 15.93 -10.01
C VAL A 91 -3.20 16.81 -9.55
N ASP A 92 -3.15 17.35 -8.33
CA ASP A 92 -4.21 18.15 -7.68
C ASP A 92 -5.59 17.45 -7.70
N PRO A 93 -5.71 16.18 -7.28
CA PRO A 93 -6.92 15.39 -7.49
C PRO A 93 -8.10 15.85 -6.64
N THR A 94 -9.32 15.64 -7.13
CA THR A 94 -10.52 15.68 -6.27
C THR A 94 -10.56 14.39 -5.44
N ILE A 95 -10.19 14.48 -4.16
CA ILE A 95 -10.06 13.34 -3.25
C ILE A 95 -10.78 13.59 -1.93
N GLN A 96 -11.41 12.54 -1.40
CA GLN A 96 -11.92 12.48 -0.03
C GLN A 96 -11.07 11.49 0.77
N GLU A 97 -10.17 12.04 1.58
CA GLU A 97 -9.39 11.29 2.58
C GLU A 97 -10.23 11.00 3.82
N GLY A 98 -9.87 9.96 4.58
CA GLY A 98 -10.61 9.51 5.76
C GLY A 98 -11.94 8.82 5.45
N VAL A 99 -12.22 8.48 4.20
CA VAL A 99 -13.50 7.92 3.76
C VAL A 99 -13.29 6.52 3.17
N ALA A 100 -13.65 5.51 3.95
CA ALA A 100 -13.67 4.13 3.48
C ALA A 100 -14.89 3.90 2.56
N VAL A 101 -14.66 3.29 1.41
CA VAL A 101 -15.74 2.65 0.65
C VAL A 101 -16.00 1.29 1.30
N GLU A 102 -17.17 1.13 1.90
CA GLU A 102 -17.54 -0.05 2.67
C GLU A 102 -18.16 -1.13 1.79
N LYS A 103 -18.84 -0.72 0.72
CA LYS A 103 -19.55 -1.62 -0.18
C LYS A 103 -19.64 -1.03 -1.58
N LEU A 104 -19.50 -1.90 -2.57
CA LEU A 104 -19.67 -1.60 -3.99
C LEU A 104 -20.65 -2.62 -4.57
N THR A 105 -21.74 -2.14 -5.17
CA THR A 105 -22.73 -2.98 -5.85
C THR A 105 -23.00 -2.48 -7.25
N ARG A 106 -23.31 -3.40 -8.17
CA ARG A 106 -23.79 -3.05 -9.50
C ARG A 106 -25.29 -2.76 -9.41
N HIS A 107 -25.74 -1.68 -10.03
CA HIS A 107 -27.14 -1.29 -10.10
C HIS A 107 -27.57 -1.14 -11.56
N GLU A 108 -28.73 -1.70 -11.92
CA GLU A 108 -29.14 -1.83 -13.32
C GLU A 108 -29.29 -0.49 -14.05
N GLU A 109 -29.79 0.54 -13.35
CA GLU A 109 -30.04 1.86 -13.94
C GLU A 109 -28.96 2.92 -13.62
N ALA A 110 -28.13 2.69 -12.59
CA ALA A 110 -27.23 3.71 -12.03
C ALA A 110 -25.73 3.37 -12.19
N GLY A 111 -25.42 2.28 -12.92
CA GLY A 111 -24.08 1.74 -13.06
C GLY A 111 -23.63 1.04 -11.79
N PHE A 112 -22.95 1.78 -10.91
CA PHE A 112 -22.44 1.30 -9.63
C PHE A 112 -22.93 2.18 -8.49
N VAL A 113 -23.15 1.56 -7.33
CA VAL A 113 -23.50 2.22 -6.08
C VAL A 113 -22.40 1.92 -5.07
N LEU A 114 -21.89 2.97 -4.42
CA LEU A 114 -20.89 2.91 -3.37
C LEU A 114 -21.51 3.39 -2.06
N GLU A 115 -21.32 2.61 -1.00
CA GLU A 115 -21.69 2.99 0.36
C GLU A 115 -20.45 3.45 1.12
N THR A 116 -20.52 4.63 1.73
CA THR A 116 -19.46 5.23 2.54
C THR A 116 -20.05 5.83 3.83
N PRO A 117 -19.23 6.07 4.86
CA PRO A 117 -19.67 6.78 6.08
C PRO A 117 -20.22 8.19 5.82
N THR A 118 -19.86 8.82 4.69
CA THR A 118 -20.30 10.17 4.32
C THR A 118 -21.56 10.17 3.46
N GLY A 119 -22.09 9.00 3.13
CA GLY A 119 -23.28 8.82 2.31
C GLY A 119 -23.06 7.88 1.12
N THR A 120 -24.12 7.77 0.32
CA THR A 120 -24.15 6.93 -0.89
C THR A 120 -23.76 7.75 -2.12
N TYR A 121 -22.92 7.15 -2.96
CA TYR A 121 -22.49 7.70 -4.24
C TYR A 121 -22.83 6.74 -5.37
N THR A 122 -23.00 7.26 -6.58
CA THR A 122 -23.19 6.44 -7.77
C THR A 122 -22.18 6.80 -8.86
N ALA A 123 -21.79 5.82 -9.68
CA ALA A 123 -20.90 6.07 -10.79
C ALA A 123 -21.13 5.17 -12.00
N ASN A 124 -20.83 5.70 -13.18
CA ASN A 124 -20.88 4.93 -14.42
C ASN A 124 -19.76 3.87 -14.44
N GLN A 125 -18.59 4.22 -13.91
CA GLN A 125 -17.42 3.33 -13.83
C GLN A 125 -16.74 3.45 -12.47
N VAL A 126 -16.14 2.34 -12.03
CA VAL A 126 -15.37 2.30 -10.78
C VAL A 126 -14.01 1.68 -11.04
N VAL A 127 -12.96 2.37 -10.57
CA VAL A 127 -11.58 1.87 -10.59
C VAL A 127 -11.20 1.41 -9.19
N ILE A 128 -10.78 0.15 -9.06
CA ILE A 128 -10.30 -0.41 -7.79
C ILE A 128 -8.78 -0.22 -7.73
N ALA A 129 -8.33 0.70 -6.89
CA ALA A 129 -6.93 1.07 -6.69
C ALA A 129 -6.49 0.89 -5.22
N THR A 130 -7.11 -0.04 -4.49
CA THR A 130 -6.88 -0.31 -3.06
C THR A 130 -5.57 -1.03 -2.74
N GLY A 131 -4.87 -1.53 -3.76
CA GLY A 131 -3.64 -2.31 -3.61
C GLY A 131 -3.89 -3.75 -3.12
N GLY A 132 -2.92 -4.64 -3.37
CA GLY A 132 -3.05 -6.09 -3.12
C GLY A 132 -2.54 -6.58 -1.75
N TYR A 133 -1.96 -5.71 -0.93
CA TYR A 133 -1.16 -6.11 0.25
C TYR A 133 -1.70 -5.62 1.59
N HIS A 134 -2.92 -5.11 1.64
CA HIS A 134 -3.51 -4.48 2.85
C HIS A 134 -4.06 -5.48 3.88
N GLN A 135 -4.20 -6.76 3.53
CA GLN A 135 -4.66 -7.80 4.46
C GLN A 135 -3.49 -8.70 4.89
N PRO A 136 -3.06 -8.64 6.17
CA PRO A 136 -2.07 -9.55 6.72
C PRO A 136 -2.47 -11.01 6.54
N ARG A 137 -1.52 -11.83 6.08
CA ARG A 137 -1.70 -13.30 6.01
C ARG A 137 -0.94 -13.94 7.16
N VAL A 138 -1.65 -14.20 8.25
CA VAL A 138 -1.10 -14.90 9.41
C VAL A 138 -1.36 -16.42 9.24
N PRO A 139 -0.31 -17.27 9.25
CA PRO A 139 -0.49 -18.71 9.14
C PRO A 139 -1.29 -19.28 10.32
N ARG A 140 -2.22 -20.22 10.06
CA ARG A 140 -3.07 -20.82 11.12
C ARG A 140 -2.29 -21.45 12.28
N PHE A 141 -1.06 -21.92 12.05
CA PHE A 141 -0.27 -22.50 13.14
C PHE A 141 0.11 -21.45 14.20
N ALA A 142 0.14 -20.16 13.85
CA ALA A 142 0.41 -19.06 14.77
C ALA A 142 -0.58 -19.02 15.95
N GLU A 143 -1.84 -19.41 15.70
CA GLU A 143 -2.90 -19.50 16.71
C GLU A 143 -2.61 -20.58 17.77
N ARG A 144 -1.74 -21.54 17.46
CA ARG A 144 -1.38 -22.65 18.34
C ARG A 144 -0.11 -22.38 19.15
N LEU A 145 0.57 -21.28 18.90
CA LEU A 145 1.75 -20.89 19.66
C LEU A 145 1.35 -20.42 21.06
N PRO A 146 2.16 -20.67 22.10
CA PRO A 146 1.91 -20.15 23.44
C PRO A 146 1.73 -18.63 23.43
N SER A 147 0.81 -18.12 24.25
CA SER A 147 0.55 -16.66 24.39
C SER A 147 1.74 -15.87 24.92
N SER A 148 2.73 -16.56 25.51
CA SER A 148 4.00 -15.96 25.92
C SER A 148 4.91 -15.60 24.73
N ILE A 149 4.65 -16.11 23.53
CA ILE A 149 5.38 -15.73 22.32
C ILE A 149 4.71 -14.49 21.74
N TYR A 150 5.45 -13.38 21.74
CA TYR A 150 5.02 -12.16 21.07
C TYR A 150 5.05 -12.35 19.55
N GLN A 151 3.92 -12.06 18.90
CA GLN A 151 3.75 -12.27 17.46
C GLN A 151 3.19 -11.00 16.82
N ILE A 152 3.80 -10.57 15.72
CA ILE A 152 3.33 -9.46 14.89
C ILE A 152 3.50 -9.80 13.41
N HIS A 153 2.69 -9.18 12.56
CA HIS A 153 2.91 -9.20 11.12
C HIS A 153 3.91 -8.11 10.70
N SER A 154 4.57 -8.28 9.56
CA SER A 154 5.56 -7.32 9.03
C SER A 154 5.02 -5.87 8.91
N CYS A 155 3.73 -5.70 8.64
CA CYS A 155 3.10 -4.37 8.58
C CYS A 155 2.98 -3.67 9.93
N GLN A 156 3.19 -4.37 11.05
CA GLN A 156 3.18 -3.84 12.41
C GLN A 156 4.59 -3.61 12.95
N TYR A 157 5.63 -4.16 12.30
CA TYR A 157 7.01 -3.94 12.68
C TYR A 157 7.43 -2.50 12.39
N LYS A 158 8.11 -1.85 13.34
CA LYS A 158 8.57 -0.46 13.23
C LYS A 158 10.08 -0.32 13.25
N ASN A 159 10.71 -0.94 14.24
CA ASN A 159 12.14 -0.92 14.46
C ASN A 159 12.51 -2.00 15.50
N PRO A 160 13.81 -2.30 15.70
CA PRO A 160 14.25 -3.33 16.64
C PRO A 160 13.79 -3.07 18.08
N GLU A 161 13.73 -1.80 18.49
CA GLU A 161 13.33 -1.37 19.83
C GLU A 161 11.83 -1.56 20.10
N SER A 162 11.02 -1.70 19.05
CA SER A 162 9.59 -2.01 19.17
C SER A 162 9.30 -3.46 19.57
N LEU A 163 10.32 -4.33 19.53
CA LEU A 163 10.19 -5.73 19.93
C LEU A 163 10.64 -5.94 21.38
N PRO A 164 9.97 -6.83 22.14
CA PRO A 164 10.47 -7.29 23.43
C PRO A 164 11.88 -7.88 23.31
N ASP A 165 12.65 -7.87 24.39
CA ASP A 165 13.98 -8.50 24.45
C ASP A 165 13.95 -10.01 24.09
N GLY A 166 15.04 -10.50 23.50
CA GLY A 166 15.24 -11.92 23.15
C GLY A 166 15.45 -12.18 21.66
N ASP A 167 15.49 -13.47 21.32
CA ASP A 167 15.72 -13.94 19.96
C ASP A 167 14.47 -13.74 19.10
N VAL A 168 14.67 -13.45 17.80
CA VAL A 168 13.58 -13.17 16.87
C VAL A 168 13.54 -14.24 15.78
N LEU A 169 12.36 -14.83 15.55
CA LEU A 169 12.09 -15.69 14.40
C LEU A 169 11.33 -14.89 13.33
N VAL A 170 11.98 -14.64 12.20
CA VAL A 170 11.32 -14.08 11.00
C VAL A 170 10.80 -15.23 10.15
N VAL A 171 9.50 -15.23 9.85
CA VAL A 171 8.86 -16.27 9.05
C VAL A 171 8.58 -15.76 7.63
N GLY A 172 9.30 -16.31 6.65
CA GLY A 172 9.17 -15.97 5.24
C GLY A 172 10.32 -15.11 4.70
N THR A 173 10.72 -15.40 3.47
CA THR A 173 11.88 -14.81 2.76
C THR A 173 11.45 -13.84 1.66
N GLY A 174 10.23 -13.30 1.74
CA GLY A 174 9.84 -12.18 0.89
C GLY A 174 10.68 -10.93 1.19
N GLN A 175 10.57 -9.90 0.35
CA GLN A 175 11.36 -8.67 0.52
C GLN A 175 11.27 -8.09 1.93
N SER A 176 10.07 -8.04 2.51
CA SER A 176 9.88 -7.58 3.89
C SER A 176 10.59 -8.47 4.92
N GLY A 177 10.53 -9.79 4.75
CA GLY A 177 11.18 -10.72 5.68
C GLY A 177 12.69 -10.58 5.66
N CYS A 178 13.29 -10.47 4.46
CA CYS A 178 14.73 -10.28 4.32
C CYS A 178 15.20 -8.93 4.90
N GLN A 179 14.54 -7.82 4.55
CA GLN A 179 14.92 -6.51 5.08
C GLN A 179 14.74 -6.40 6.60
N ILE A 180 13.65 -6.95 7.17
CA ILE A 180 13.44 -6.94 8.62
C ILE A 180 14.47 -7.82 9.33
N ALA A 181 14.82 -8.99 8.77
CA ALA A 181 15.84 -9.85 9.34
C ALA A 181 17.23 -9.17 9.36
N GLU A 182 17.57 -8.45 8.28
CA GLU A 182 18.79 -7.64 8.19
C GLU A 182 18.79 -6.50 9.20
N ASP A 183 17.69 -5.74 9.30
CA ASP A 183 17.53 -4.64 10.25
C ASP A 183 17.75 -5.08 11.70
N LEU A 184 17.12 -6.19 12.09
CA LEU A 184 17.28 -6.78 13.42
C LEU A 184 18.71 -7.28 13.67
N HIS A 185 19.33 -7.91 12.65
CA HIS A 185 20.70 -8.40 12.76
C HIS A 185 21.70 -7.25 12.93
N LEU A 186 21.57 -6.17 12.17
CA LEU A 186 22.41 -4.98 12.28
C LEU A 186 22.25 -4.27 13.63
N ALA A 187 21.06 -4.37 14.25
CA ALA A 187 20.82 -3.91 15.61
C ALA A 187 21.36 -4.85 16.71
N GLY A 188 22.05 -5.93 16.34
CA GLY A 188 22.69 -6.86 17.28
C GLY A 188 21.75 -7.91 17.87
N ARG A 189 20.54 -8.08 17.32
CA ARG A 189 19.61 -9.14 17.77
C ARG A 189 20.04 -10.49 17.20
N GLN A 190 19.75 -11.55 17.94
CA GLN A 190 19.82 -12.90 17.39
C GLN A 190 18.57 -13.17 16.56
N VAL A 191 18.78 -13.43 15.27
CA VAL A 191 17.70 -13.57 14.28
C VAL A 191 17.77 -14.96 13.64
N HIS A 192 16.64 -15.65 13.67
CA HIS A 192 16.40 -16.90 12.96
C HIS A 192 15.47 -16.62 11.78
N LEU A 193 15.84 -17.08 10.58
CA LEU A 193 15.02 -16.93 9.39
C LEU A 193 14.42 -18.28 9.00
N SER A 194 13.09 -18.40 9.09
CA SER A 194 12.36 -19.57 8.62
C SER A 194 12.04 -19.41 7.13
N VAL A 195 12.67 -20.27 6.34
CA VAL A 195 12.53 -20.27 4.88
C VAL A 195 11.41 -21.22 4.45
N GLY A 196 10.58 -20.76 3.51
CA GLY A 196 9.59 -21.62 2.86
C GLY A 196 10.18 -22.36 1.65
N SER A 197 9.43 -23.30 1.10
CA SER A 197 9.73 -23.88 -0.21
C SER A 197 9.67 -22.80 -1.29
N ALA A 198 10.58 -22.84 -2.27
CA ALA A 198 10.52 -21.95 -3.42
C ALA A 198 9.20 -22.20 -4.19
N PRO A 199 8.28 -21.21 -4.26
CA PRO A 199 7.04 -21.40 -5.00
C PRO A 199 7.31 -21.41 -6.50
N GLU A 200 6.55 -22.22 -7.24
CA GLU A 200 6.48 -22.08 -8.69
C GLU A 200 5.90 -20.69 -9.05
N PRO A 201 6.35 -20.05 -10.14
CA PRO A 201 5.75 -18.80 -10.61
C PRO A 201 4.24 -18.96 -10.77
N PRO A 202 3.42 -17.94 -10.44
CA PRO A 202 1.99 -18.01 -10.65
C PRO A 202 1.69 -18.33 -12.12
N THR A 203 1.14 -19.51 -12.38
CA THR A 203 0.69 -19.92 -13.69
C THR A 203 -0.70 -19.34 -13.93
N ILE A 204 -0.96 -18.83 -15.15
CA ILE A 204 -2.31 -18.51 -15.57
C ILE A 204 -3.13 -19.81 -15.51
N PRO A 205 -4.30 -19.83 -14.83
CA PRO A 205 -5.18 -21.00 -14.84
C PRO A 205 -5.46 -21.41 -16.29
N ARG A 206 -5.29 -22.71 -16.60
CA ARG A 206 -5.70 -23.27 -17.89
C ARG A 206 -7.22 -23.42 -17.96
#